data_AF-A0A424NPZ1-F1
#
_entry.id   AF-A0A424NPZ1-F1
#
_cell.length_a   1.000
_cell.length_b   1.000
_cell.length_c   1.000
_cell.angle_alpha   90.00
_cell.angle_beta   90.00
_cell.angle_gamma   90.00
#
_symmetry.space_group_name_H-M   'P 1'
#
loop_
_entity.id
_entity.type
_entity.pdbx_description
1 polymer ?
#
loop_
_entity_poly.entity_id
_entity_poly.type
_entity_poly.pdbx_seq_one_letter_code
_entity_poly.pdbx_strand_id
1 'polypeptide(L)'
;MKNFLILLFLFALIMYCTGEPIRPKPKSMLNLKYPNPTYIMKKSRCSFSFKINSYSSFVTTDKCNYQIIYPNLKGTIYLTYRKVNNNFDSLLSDAYSIPLKHARKAVRIPEKAYVNNTNKTYGSIFQIVGNAASQVQFFLTDSLNHFIFGALYFYKKPNYDSIMPAINYIGEDISKLMESLKWTD
;
A
#
# COMPACT_ATOMS: atom_id res chain seq x y z
N MET A 1 12.42 -16.31 71.04
CA MET A 1 12.20 -17.37 70.03
C MET A 1 10.84 -17.24 69.32
N LYS A 2 9.72 -17.01 70.02
CA LYS A 2 8.38 -16.85 69.41
C LYS A 2 8.28 -15.71 68.36
N ASN A 3 8.91 -14.57 68.61
CA ASN A 3 8.91 -13.43 67.67
C ASN A 3 9.75 -13.67 66.40
N PHE A 4 10.77 -14.52 66.47
CA PHE A 4 11.61 -14.87 65.33
C PHE A 4 10.87 -15.81 64.36
N LEU A 5 10.08 -16.74 64.90
CA LEU A 5 9.20 -17.62 64.10
C LEU A 5 8.08 -16.85 63.39
N ILE A 6 7.53 -15.82 64.03
CA ILE A 6 6.54 -14.92 63.41
C ILE A 6 7.17 -14.13 62.26
N LEU A 7 8.41 -13.63 62.46
CA LEU A 7 9.13 -12.90 61.41
C LEU A 7 9.46 -13.80 60.20
N LEU A 8 9.85 -15.06 60.46
CA LEU A 8 10.14 -16.04 59.42
C LEU A 8 8.88 -16.42 58.63
N PHE A 9 7.74 -16.54 59.30
CA PHE A 9 6.45 -16.82 58.66
C PHE A 9 5.98 -15.63 57.82
N LEU A 10 6.19 -14.40 58.30
CA LEU A 10 5.89 -13.19 57.54
C LEU A 10 6.76 -13.09 56.27
N PHE A 11 8.03 -13.47 56.37
CA PHE A 11 8.97 -13.49 55.23
C PHE A 11 8.59 -14.55 54.19
N ALA A 12 8.09 -15.71 54.62
CA ALA A 12 7.62 -16.76 53.73
C ALA A 12 6.37 -16.34 52.92
N LEU A 13 5.49 -15.51 53.49
CA LEU A 13 4.30 -15.00 52.79
C LEU A 13 4.63 -14.01 51.66
N ILE A 14 5.73 -13.24 51.77
CA ILE A 14 6.15 -12.27 50.74
C ILE A 14 6.76 -12.98 49.51
N MET A 15 7.34 -14.16 49.70
CA MET A 15 7.97 -14.95 48.62
C MET A 15 6.97 -15.76 47.78
N TYR A 16 5.71 -15.88 48.22
CA TYR A 16 4.70 -16.72 47.54
C TYR A 16 3.94 -16.01 46.40
N CYS A 17 4.39 -14.82 45.95
CA CYS A 17 3.77 -14.14 44.82
C CYS A 17 4.37 -14.62 43.48
N THR A 18 4.09 -15.87 43.12
CA THR A 18 4.40 -16.41 41.78
C THR A 18 3.15 -16.44 40.92
N GLY A 19 2.60 -15.26 40.63
CA GLY A 19 1.67 -15.11 39.52
C GLY A 19 2.49 -14.87 38.26
N GLU A 20 2.40 -15.75 37.27
CA GLU A 20 2.96 -15.42 35.95
C GLU A 20 2.37 -14.08 35.49
N PRO A 21 3.19 -13.15 34.96
CA PRO A 21 2.67 -11.88 34.47
C PRO A 21 1.62 -12.20 33.41
N ILE A 22 0.37 -11.82 33.69
CA ILE A 22 -0.76 -12.02 32.78
C ILE A 22 -0.42 -11.29 31.49
N ARG A 23 0.11 -12.02 30.50
CA ARG A 23 0.33 -11.48 29.16
C ARG A 23 -1.07 -11.31 28.56
N PRO A 24 -1.53 -10.08 28.30
CA PRO A 24 -2.83 -9.89 27.69
C PRO A 24 -2.85 -10.67 26.37
N LYS A 25 -3.88 -11.51 26.18
CA LYS A 25 -4.04 -12.26 24.93
C LYS A 25 -4.00 -11.28 23.76
N PRO A 26 -3.28 -11.59 22.66
CA PRO A 26 -3.26 -10.72 21.49
C PRO A 26 -4.70 -10.47 21.03
N LYS A 27 -5.03 -9.21 20.74
CA LYS A 27 -6.36 -8.87 20.23
C LYS A 27 -6.61 -9.67 18.96
N SER A 28 -7.71 -10.41 18.91
CA SER A 28 -8.12 -11.15 17.71
C SER A 28 -8.32 -10.16 16.56
N MET A 29 -7.45 -10.21 15.55
CA MET A 29 -7.59 -9.46 14.32
C MET A 29 -8.43 -10.27 13.33
N LEU A 30 -9.26 -9.58 12.55
CA LEU A 30 -10.00 -10.22 11.45
C LEU A 30 -9.02 -10.85 10.46
N ASN A 31 -9.07 -12.18 10.31
CA ASN A 31 -8.30 -12.90 9.29
C ASN A 31 -9.00 -12.77 7.92
N LEU A 32 -8.82 -11.61 7.28
CA LEU A 32 -9.36 -11.36 5.96
C LEU A 32 -8.56 -12.14 4.92
N LYS A 33 -9.14 -13.24 4.40
CA LYS A 33 -8.60 -13.97 3.26
C LYS A 33 -9.25 -13.48 1.97
N TYR A 34 -8.43 -13.14 0.98
CA TYR A 34 -8.89 -12.73 -0.34
C TYR A 34 -8.71 -13.88 -1.33
N PRO A 35 -9.55 -13.95 -2.39
CA PRO A 35 -9.41 -14.97 -3.42
C PRO A 35 -8.07 -14.82 -4.14
N ASN A 36 -7.57 -15.92 -4.71
CA ASN A 36 -6.37 -15.85 -5.53
C ASN A 36 -6.64 -15.01 -6.79
N PRO A 37 -5.82 -13.99 -7.08
CA PRO A 37 -6.06 -13.08 -8.19
C PRO A 37 -5.86 -13.78 -9.54
N THR A 38 -6.75 -13.52 -10.49
CA THR A 38 -6.53 -13.84 -11.91
C THR A 38 -6.44 -12.55 -12.70
N TYR A 39 -5.54 -12.50 -13.68
CA TYR A 39 -5.18 -11.25 -14.34
C TYR A 39 -5.65 -11.21 -15.79
N ILE A 40 -6.32 -10.12 -16.16
CA ILE A 40 -6.81 -9.86 -17.52
C ILE A 40 -6.10 -8.66 -18.12
N MET A 41 -5.76 -8.73 -19.40
CA MET A 41 -5.16 -7.62 -20.13
C MET A 41 -6.21 -6.54 -20.39
N LYS A 42 -5.88 -5.28 -20.09
CA LYS A 42 -6.67 -4.11 -20.44
C LYS A 42 -5.84 -3.15 -21.29
N LYS A 43 -6.47 -2.67 -22.36
CA LYS A 43 -5.93 -1.62 -23.22
C LYS A 43 -6.54 -0.30 -22.77
N SER A 44 -5.68 0.68 -22.56
CA SER A 44 -6.09 2.04 -22.28
C SER A 44 -6.57 2.71 -23.58
N ARG A 45 -7.34 3.81 -23.44
CA ARG A 45 -7.61 4.71 -24.58
C ARG A 45 -6.39 5.59 -24.91
N CYS A 46 -5.48 5.73 -23.96
CA CYS A 46 -4.19 6.39 -24.15
C CYS A 46 -3.10 5.32 -24.40
N SER A 47 -1.90 5.75 -24.74
CA SER A 47 -0.77 4.96 -25.27
C SER A 47 -0.16 3.91 -24.31
N PHE A 48 -0.96 3.06 -23.68
CA PHE A 48 -0.48 1.99 -22.79
C PHE A 48 -1.48 0.84 -22.60
N SER A 49 -0.96 -0.31 -22.18
CA SER A 49 -1.73 -1.50 -21.80
C SER A 49 -1.09 -2.20 -20.61
N PHE A 50 -1.89 -2.88 -19.80
CA PHE A 50 -1.44 -3.54 -18.57
C PHE A 50 -2.43 -4.61 -18.13
N LYS A 51 -2.01 -5.47 -17.21
CA LYS A 51 -2.89 -6.46 -16.58
C LYS A 51 -3.51 -5.91 -15.30
N ILE A 52 -4.78 -6.24 -15.07
CA ILE A 52 -5.49 -5.97 -13.81
C ILE A 52 -6.10 -7.24 -13.25
N ASN A 53 -6.40 -7.22 -11.96
CA ASN A 53 -7.14 -8.26 -11.29
C ASN A 53 -8.57 -8.37 -11.85
N SER A 54 -9.04 -9.58 -12.16
CA SER A 54 -10.38 -9.86 -12.68
C SER A 54 -11.50 -9.50 -11.69
N TYR A 55 -11.19 -9.46 -10.39
CA TYR A 55 -12.10 -9.00 -9.34
C TYR A 55 -12.20 -7.47 -9.23
N SER A 56 -11.49 -6.74 -10.08
CA SER A 56 -11.54 -5.29 -10.16
C SER A 56 -12.28 -4.81 -11.41
N SER A 57 -12.86 -3.62 -11.35
CA SER A 57 -13.46 -2.96 -12.51
C SER A 57 -12.59 -1.80 -12.99
N PHE A 58 -12.41 -1.72 -14.30
CA PHE A 58 -11.66 -0.66 -14.95
C PHE A 58 -12.60 0.38 -15.54
N VAL A 59 -12.54 1.61 -15.02
CA VAL A 59 -13.40 2.73 -15.40
C VAL A 59 -12.56 3.87 -15.95
N THR A 60 -12.99 4.45 -17.07
CA THR A 60 -12.40 5.68 -17.62
C THR A 60 -13.23 6.87 -17.14
N THR A 61 -12.64 7.80 -16.42
CA THR A 61 -13.36 8.99 -15.90
C THR A 61 -13.20 10.21 -16.80
N ASP A 62 -12.05 10.37 -17.43
CA ASP A 62 -11.73 11.44 -18.37
C ASP A 62 -10.70 10.91 -19.39
N LYS A 63 -10.34 11.68 -20.43
CA LYS A 63 -9.55 11.25 -21.60
C LYS A 63 -8.41 10.28 -21.27
N CYS A 64 -7.59 10.60 -20.27
CA CYS A 64 -6.48 9.77 -19.81
C CYS A 64 -6.44 9.58 -18.28
N ASN A 65 -7.60 9.64 -17.63
CA ASN A 65 -7.75 9.34 -16.21
C ASN A 65 -8.57 8.06 -16.04
N TYR A 66 -8.06 7.14 -15.23
CA TYR A 66 -8.65 5.82 -15.03
C TYR A 66 -8.77 5.48 -13.55
N GLN A 67 -9.70 4.60 -13.26
CA GLN A 67 -9.92 4.03 -11.94
C GLN A 67 -9.96 2.51 -12.06
N ILE A 68 -9.21 1.84 -11.18
CA ILE A 68 -9.32 0.40 -10.96
C ILE A 68 -9.99 0.23 -9.59
N ILE A 69 -11.26 -0.13 -9.60
CA ILE A 69 -12.09 -0.18 -8.40
C ILE A 69 -12.11 -1.62 -7.91
N TYR A 70 -11.86 -1.81 -6.61
CA TYR A 70 -11.99 -3.07 -5.90
C TYR A 70 -13.18 -2.97 -4.92
N PRO A 71 -14.42 -3.29 -5.35
CA PRO A 71 -15.62 -3.08 -4.53
C PRO A 71 -15.54 -3.80 -3.18
N ASN A 72 -15.07 -5.05 -3.19
CA ASN A 72 -14.96 -5.90 -1.99
C ASN A 72 -13.89 -5.39 -1.00
N LEU A 73 -12.89 -4.67 -1.50
CA LEU A 73 -11.79 -4.14 -0.69
C LEU A 73 -12.00 -2.68 -0.30
N LYS A 74 -13.04 -2.03 -0.85
CA LYS A 74 -13.32 -0.60 -0.71
C LYS A 74 -12.12 0.27 -1.10
N GLY A 75 -11.30 -0.22 -2.02
CA GLY A 75 -10.09 0.42 -2.49
C GLY A 75 -10.22 0.79 -3.97
N THR A 76 -9.69 1.95 -4.34
CA THR A 76 -9.60 2.38 -5.74
C THR A 76 -8.18 2.83 -6.04
N ILE A 77 -7.61 2.27 -7.10
CA ILE A 77 -6.38 2.78 -7.70
C ILE A 77 -6.79 3.83 -8.73
N TYR A 78 -6.34 5.06 -8.52
CA TYR A 78 -6.48 6.14 -9.48
C TYR A 78 -5.22 6.17 -10.33
N LEU A 79 -5.40 6.25 -11.65
CA LEU A 79 -4.33 6.35 -12.62
C LEU A 79 -4.52 7.60 -13.46
N THR A 80 -3.46 8.38 -13.59
CA THR A 80 -3.42 9.57 -14.45
C THR A 80 -2.26 9.44 -15.40
N TYR A 81 -2.56 9.45 -16.71
CA TYR A 81 -1.56 9.45 -17.76
C TYR A 81 -1.31 10.87 -18.27
N ARG A 82 -0.04 11.20 -18.49
CA ARG A 82 0.45 12.45 -19.07
C ARG A 82 1.46 12.13 -20.17
N LYS A 83 1.39 12.89 -21.26
CA LYS A 83 2.48 12.93 -22.25
C LYS A 83 3.61 13.79 -21.69
N VAL A 84 4.84 13.34 -21.87
CA VAL A 84 6.05 14.09 -21.56
C VAL A 84 6.32 15.05 -22.72
N ASN A 85 6.42 16.34 -22.42
CA ASN A 85 6.76 17.39 -23.38
C ASN A 85 7.50 18.52 -22.66
N ASN A 86 8.83 18.42 -22.59
CA ASN A 86 9.72 19.37 -21.89
C ASN A 86 9.35 19.62 -20.41
N ASN A 87 8.60 18.71 -19.79
CA ASN A 87 8.11 18.81 -18.41
C ASN A 87 8.44 17.58 -17.57
N PHE A 88 9.37 16.74 -18.03
CA PHE A 88 9.75 15.49 -17.35
C PHE A 88 10.19 15.73 -15.91
N ASP A 89 11.10 16.67 -15.69
CA ASP A 89 11.63 16.98 -14.35
C ASP A 89 10.54 17.47 -13.40
N SER A 90 9.58 18.23 -13.92
CA SER A 90 8.41 18.69 -13.16
C SER A 90 7.51 17.52 -12.76
N LEU A 91 7.18 16.63 -13.70
CA LEU A 91 6.37 15.43 -13.44
C LEU A 91 7.07 14.51 -12.43
N LEU A 92 8.38 14.34 -12.55
CA LEU A 92 9.18 13.52 -11.64
C LEU A 92 9.21 14.14 -10.23
N SER A 93 9.49 15.44 -10.13
CA SER A 93 9.46 16.19 -8.87
C SER A 93 8.09 16.10 -8.18
N ASP A 94 7.01 16.24 -8.93
CA ASP A 94 5.65 16.07 -8.41
C ASP A 94 5.42 14.64 -7.89
N ALA A 95 5.83 13.63 -8.66
CA ALA A 95 5.66 12.23 -8.27
C ALA A 95 6.40 11.86 -6.98
N TYR A 96 7.57 12.46 -6.73
CA TYR A 96 8.33 12.29 -5.48
C TYR A 96 7.79 13.16 -4.32
N SER A 97 7.27 14.35 -4.61
CA SER A 97 6.81 15.28 -3.57
C SER A 97 5.40 14.97 -3.03
N ILE A 98 4.50 14.44 -3.86
CA ILE A 98 3.12 14.12 -3.46
C ILE A 98 3.07 13.10 -2.30
N PRO A 99 3.79 11.96 -2.33
CA PRO A 99 3.82 11.03 -1.21
C PRO A 99 4.24 11.70 0.11
N LEU A 100 5.22 12.59 0.04
CA LEU A 100 5.74 13.33 1.20
C LEU A 100 4.70 14.29 1.79
N LYS A 101 3.82 14.89 0.99
CA LYS A 101 2.73 15.75 1.49
C LYS A 101 1.74 14.97 2.35
N HIS A 102 1.54 13.69 2.09
CA HIS A 102 0.69 12.81 2.90
C HIS A 102 1.41 12.24 4.14
N ALA A 103 2.72 12.48 4.27
CA ALA A 103 3.54 11.99 5.38
C ALA A 103 3.26 12.64 6.73
N ARG A 104 2.46 13.71 6.81
CA ARG A 104 2.16 14.40 8.08
C ARG A 104 1.60 13.49 9.19
N LYS A 105 1.07 12.31 8.84
CA LYS A 105 0.61 11.26 9.77
C LYS A 105 1.25 9.88 9.52
N ALA A 106 2.20 9.79 8.59
CA ALA A 106 2.85 8.53 8.25
C ALA A 106 4.08 8.31 9.13
N VAL A 107 4.32 7.05 9.50
CA VAL A 107 5.49 6.66 10.30
C VAL A 107 6.71 6.54 9.38
N ARG A 108 6.53 5.96 8.19
CA ARG A 108 7.58 5.77 7.17
C ARG A 108 6.98 5.69 5.76
N ILE A 109 7.79 6.03 4.76
CA ILE A 109 7.46 5.89 3.34
C ILE A 109 8.62 5.14 2.64
N PRO A 110 8.70 3.81 2.75
CA PRO A 110 9.61 3.03 1.92
C PRO A 110 9.35 3.26 0.44
N GLU A 111 10.42 3.56 -0.29
CA GLU A 111 10.47 3.59 -1.75
C GLU A 111 11.08 2.28 -2.26
N LYS A 112 10.52 1.75 -3.35
CA LYS A 112 11.13 0.70 -4.15
C LYS A 112 11.17 1.13 -5.61
N ALA A 113 12.38 1.27 -6.13
CA ALA A 113 12.59 1.52 -7.55
C ALA A 113 12.17 0.30 -8.39
N TYR A 114 11.65 0.58 -9.58
CA TYR A 114 11.20 -0.39 -10.56
C TYR A 114 11.89 -0.12 -11.89
N VAL A 115 12.50 -1.16 -12.44
CA VAL A 115 13.25 -1.11 -13.69
C VAL A 115 12.86 -2.32 -14.54
N ASN A 116 12.35 -2.06 -15.74
CA ASN A 116 12.04 -3.07 -16.73
C ASN A 116 12.62 -2.66 -18.08
N ASN A 117 13.82 -3.16 -18.37
CA ASN A 117 14.53 -2.87 -19.61
C ASN A 117 13.82 -3.45 -20.84
N THR A 118 13.10 -4.56 -20.69
CA THR A 118 12.40 -5.24 -21.80
C THR A 118 11.26 -4.40 -22.34
N ASN A 119 10.43 -3.84 -21.47
CA ASN A 119 9.31 -2.97 -21.87
C ASN A 119 9.69 -1.47 -21.88
N LYS A 120 10.94 -1.13 -21.52
CA LYS A 120 11.42 0.24 -21.27
C LYS A 120 10.48 0.98 -20.31
N THR A 121 10.17 0.34 -19.18
CA THR A 121 9.29 0.91 -18.16
C THR A 121 10.08 1.10 -16.88
N TYR A 122 10.17 2.34 -16.41
CA TYR A 122 10.91 2.74 -15.22
C TYR A 122 10.00 3.47 -14.26
N GLY A 123 10.29 3.45 -12.97
CA GLY A 123 9.53 4.21 -11.99
C GLY A 123 9.84 3.81 -10.56
N SER A 124 8.98 4.23 -9.64
CA SER A 124 9.07 3.85 -8.23
C SER A 124 7.68 3.63 -7.64
N ILE A 125 7.61 2.76 -6.64
CA ILE A 125 6.45 2.57 -5.78
C ILE A 125 6.81 2.99 -4.35
N PHE A 126 5.90 3.75 -3.74
CA PHE A 126 5.97 4.27 -2.38
C PHE A 126 4.85 3.65 -1.57
N GLN A 127 5.20 2.93 -0.50
CA GLN A 127 4.21 2.42 0.44
C GLN A 127 4.18 3.32 1.66
N ILE A 128 3.01 3.85 2.01
CA ILE A 128 2.87 4.79 3.11
C ILE A 128 2.41 4.00 4.34
N VAL A 129 3.27 3.89 5.35
CA VAL A 129 2.96 3.14 6.58
C VAL A 129 2.30 4.10 7.58
N GLY A 130 1.05 3.84 7.92
CA GLY A 130 0.29 4.58 8.92
C GLY A 130 -1.05 5.12 8.41
N ASN A 131 -1.68 5.95 9.22
CA ASN A 131 -3.00 6.50 8.93
C ASN A 131 -2.90 7.68 7.95
N ALA A 132 -2.62 7.37 6.68
CA ALA A 132 -2.58 8.30 5.56
C ALA A 132 -3.82 8.19 4.67
N ALA A 133 -4.08 9.24 3.90
CA ALA A 133 -5.19 9.30 2.95
C ALA A 133 -5.00 8.29 1.80
N SER A 134 -3.76 8.14 1.33
CA SER A 134 -3.34 7.16 0.35
C SER A 134 -2.31 6.24 0.98
N GLN A 135 -2.39 4.95 0.65
CA GLN A 135 -1.56 3.90 1.26
C GLN A 135 -0.43 3.43 0.33
N VAL A 136 -0.63 3.57 -0.98
CA VAL A 136 0.37 3.23 -2.00
C VAL A 136 0.30 4.29 -3.08
N GLN A 137 1.45 4.82 -3.47
CA GLN A 137 1.60 5.72 -4.60
C GLN A 137 2.71 5.22 -5.49
N PHE A 138 2.64 5.45 -6.80
CA PHE A 138 3.67 5.04 -7.72
C PHE A 138 3.66 5.90 -8.96
N PHE A 139 4.74 5.88 -9.71
CA PHE A 139 4.77 6.41 -11.06
C PHE A 139 5.51 5.46 -11.98
N LEU A 140 5.22 5.55 -13.28
CA LEU A 140 5.87 4.79 -14.34
C LEU A 140 6.11 5.71 -15.55
N THR A 141 7.22 5.52 -16.23
CA THR A 141 7.61 6.29 -17.41
C THR A 141 8.46 5.45 -18.35
N ASP A 142 8.44 5.80 -19.64
CA ASP A 142 9.36 5.31 -20.66
C ASP A 142 10.63 6.17 -20.77
N SER A 143 10.79 7.16 -19.88
CA SER A 143 11.82 8.21 -19.88
C SER A 143 11.75 9.25 -21.01
N LEU A 144 10.84 9.09 -21.98
CA LEU A 144 10.82 9.90 -23.21
C LEU A 144 9.48 10.59 -23.44
N ASN A 145 8.38 9.83 -23.55
CA ASN A 145 7.10 10.33 -24.06
C ASN A 145 5.93 10.09 -23.09
N HIS A 146 6.05 9.12 -22.18
CA HIS A 146 4.95 8.62 -21.39
C HIS A 146 5.23 8.74 -19.89
N PHE A 147 4.23 9.22 -19.15
CA PHE A 147 4.28 9.28 -17.70
C PHE A 147 2.92 8.89 -17.12
N ILE A 148 2.92 7.96 -16.17
CA ILE A 148 1.73 7.53 -15.43
C ILE A 148 1.99 7.76 -13.96
N PHE A 149 1.04 8.42 -13.29
CA PHE A 149 0.99 8.48 -11.84
C PHE A 149 -0.17 7.63 -11.33
N GLY A 150 0.05 6.92 -10.23
CA GLY A 150 -0.90 6.02 -9.61
C GLY A 150 -1.00 6.24 -8.10
N ALA A 151 -2.21 6.18 -7.56
CA ALA A 151 -2.43 6.28 -6.11
C ALA A 151 -3.61 5.42 -5.65
N LEU A 152 -3.40 4.65 -4.58
CA LEU A 152 -4.41 3.83 -3.92
C LEU A 152 -5.06 4.62 -2.78
N TYR A 153 -6.38 4.73 -2.84
CA TYR A 153 -7.22 5.29 -1.79
C TYR A 153 -8.25 4.27 -1.31
N PHE A 154 -8.61 4.34 -0.03
CA PHE A 154 -9.68 3.55 0.56
C PHE A 154 -10.87 4.43 0.93
N TYR A 155 -12.09 4.01 0.61
CA TYR A 155 -13.33 4.70 0.97
C TYR A 155 -13.76 4.42 2.42
N LYS A 156 -12.81 4.52 3.36
CA LYS A 156 -13.08 4.39 4.80
C LYS A 156 -12.10 5.26 5.56
N LYS A 157 -12.51 5.75 6.74
CA LYS A 157 -11.61 6.41 7.68
C LYS A 157 -10.35 5.53 7.88
N PRO A 158 -9.13 6.07 7.70
CA PRO A 158 -7.91 5.29 7.78
C PRO A 158 -7.78 4.65 9.18
N ASN A 159 -7.86 3.33 9.21
CA ASN A 159 -7.39 2.51 10.32
C ASN A 159 -6.45 1.48 9.69
N TYR A 160 -5.16 1.80 9.70
CA TYR A 160 -4.12 1.05 9.01
C TYR A 160 -4.18 -0.45 9.28
N ASP A 161 -4.27 -0.85 10.55
CA ASP A 161 -4.28 -2.25 10.95
C ASP A 161 -5.48 -3.02 10.37
N SER A 162 -6.63 -2.35 10.24
CA SER A 162 -7.84 -2.97 9.68
C SER A 162 -7.79 -3.14 8.16
N ILE A 163 -7.03 -2.29 7.46
CA ILE A 163 -6.95 -2.29 6.00
C ILE A 163 -5.65 -2.90 5.48
N MET A 164 -4.69 -3.22 6.34
CA MET A 164 -3.39 -3.77 5.97
C MET A 164 -3.48 -5.04 5.09
N PRO A 165 -4.39 -6.01 5.34
CA PRO A 165 -4.58 -7.12 4.41
C PRO A 165 -4.95 -6.65 3.00
N ALA A 166 -5.84 -5.66 2.88
CA ALA A 166 -6.28 -5.12 1.60
C ALA A 166 -5.17 -4.30 0.92
N ILE A 167 -4.37 -3.54 1.69
CA ILE A 167 -3.19 -2.83 1.19
C ILE A 167 -2.22 -3.82 0.57
N ASN A 168 -1.92 -4.92 1.26
CA ASN A 168 -0.97 -5.92 0.78
C ASN A 168 -1.49 -6.59 -0.49
N TYR A 169 -2.77 -7.01 -0.49
CA TYR A 169 -3.39 -7.63 -1.66
C TYR A 169 -3.37 -6.71 -2.89
N ILE A 170 -3.82 -5.46 -2.74
CA ILE A 170 -3.82 -4.49 -3.85
C ILE A 170 -2.38 -4.06 -4.21
N GLY A 171 -1.46 -4.05 -3.26
CA GLY A 171 -0.04 -3.73 -3.50
C GLY A 171 0.65 -4.77 -4.40
N GLU A 172 0.33 -6.05 -4.23
CA GLU A 172 0.75 -7.11 -5.16
C GLU A 172 0.12 -6.91 -6.55
N ASP A 173 -1.17 -6.58 -6.61
CA ASP A 173 -1.86 -6.27 -7.87
C ASP A 173 -1.23 -5.06 -8.59
N ILE A 174 -0.84 -4.01 -7.84
CA ILE A 174 -0.10 -2.85 -8.38
C ILE A 174 1.25 -3.28 -8.92
N SER A 175 1.98 -4.14 -8.20
CA SER A 175 3.27 -4.65 -8.67
C SER A 175 3.11 -5.41 -9.99
N LYS A 176 2.06 -6.25 -10.11
CA LYS A 176 1.73 -6.95 -11.36
C LYS A 176 1.29 -6.01 -12.48
N LEU A 177 0.58 -4.92 -12.15
CA LEU A 177 0.28 -3.87 -13.10
C LEU A 177 1.56 -3.23 -13.64
N MET A 178 2.50 -2.85 -12.76
CA MET A 178 3.79 -2.27 -13.14
C MET A 178 4.63 -3.22 -14.00
N GLU A 179 4.69 -4.51 -13.62
CA GLU A 179 5.37 -5.58 -14.35
C GLU A 179 4.83 -5.78 -15.77
N SER A 180 3.52 -5.72 -15.93
CA SER A 180 2.84 -6.01 -17.19
C SER A 180 2.63 -4.80 -18.09
N LEU A 181 2.98 -3.60 -17.62
CA LEU A 181 2.74 -2.37 -18.36
C LEU A 181 3.61 -2.31 -19.62
N LYS A 182 2.95 -2.00 -20.74
CA LYS A 182 3.56 -1.80 -22.06
C LYS A 182 3.03 -0.52 -22.68
N TRP A 183 3.95 0.30 -23.18
CA TRP A 183 3.65 1.50 -23.95
C TRP A 183 3.22 1.15 -25.37
N THR A 184 2.32 1.93 -25.96
CA THR A 184 1.86 1.75 -27.34
C THR A 184 1.88 3.11 -28.03
N ASP A 185 2.86 3.32 -28.90
CA ASP A 185 2.99 4.52 -29.74
C ASP A 185 1.86 4.62 -30.78
#